data_AF-A0A3B0S5D9-F1
#
_entry.id   AF-A0A3B0S5D9-F1
#
_cell.length_a   1.000
_cell.length_b   1.000
_cell.length_c   1.000
_cell.angle_alpha   90.00
_cell.angle_beta   90.00
_cell.angle_gamma   90.00
#
_symmetry.space_group_name_H-M   'P 1'
#
loop_
_entity.id
_entity.type
_entity.pdbx_description
1 polymer ?
#
loop_
_entity_poly.entity_id
_entity_poly.type
_entity_poly.pdbx_seq_one_letter_code
_entity_poly.pdbx_strand_id
1 'polypeptide(L)'
;MSDLIWLSKQQVSRIKPYFPLSHGVPRVDDRRILSGIIFVIRNGLRWRDAPKEYGPHKTLYNRFIRWSRLGVFDRIFASLAAQTGVPETLMIDATHLKAHRTASSLLKKGLFPAISGAQKAA
;
A
#
# COMPACT_ATOMS: atom_id res chain seq x y z
N MET A 1 -12.06 23.96 5.31
CA MET A 1 -11.95 22.93 6.37
C MET A 1 -11.73 21.61 5.67
N SER A 2 -10.58 20.98 5.87
CA SER A 2 -10.26 19.72 5.19
C SER A 2 -11.09 18.60 5.80
N ASP A 3 -11.86 17.87 5.00
CA ASP A 3 -12.55 16.66 5.44
C ASP A 3 -11.52 15.59 5.82
N LEU A 4 -11.18 15.53 7.10
CA LEU A 4 -10.28 14.53 7.64
C LEU A 4 -10.92 13.14 7.54
N ILE A 5 -10.17 12.19 7.02
CA ILE A 5 -10.56 10.78 6.98
C ILE A 5 -10.29 10.17 8.34
N TRP A 6 -11.31 9.59 8.96
CA TRP A 6 -11.18 8.83 10.20
C TRP A 6 -11.76 7.44 10.03
N LEU A 7 -10.95 6.44 10.33
CA LEU A 7 -11.47 5.07 10.40
C LEU A 7 -12.44 4.94 11.57
N SER A 8 -13.56 4.27 11.32
CA SER A 8 -14.50 3.90 12.36
C SER A 8 -13.89 2.84 13.27
N LYS A 9 -14.37 2.77 14.52
CA LYS A 9 -13.93 1.72 15.46
C LYS A 9 -14.18 0.31 14.90
N GLN A 10 -15.27 0.14 14.18
CA GLN A 10 -15.62 -1.13 13.53
C GLN A 10 -14.63 -1.49 12.42
N GLN A 11 -14.26 -0.54 11.55
CA GLN A 11 -13.25 -0.74 10.51
C GLN A 11 -11.91 -1.15 11.13
N VAL A 12 -11.46 -0.46 12.18
CA VAL A 12 -10.23 -0.81 12.89
C VAL A 12 -10.32 -2.20 13.52
N SER A 13 -11.46 -2.54 14.13
CA SER A 13 -11.67 -3.86 14.72
C SER A 13 -11.47 -4.99 13.70
N ARG A 14 -11.97 -4.82 12.46
CA ARG A 14 -11.83 -5.81 11.38
C ARG A 14 -10.38 -6.08 10.99
N ILE A 15 -9.52 -5.06 11.04
CA ILE A 15 -8.12 -5.17 10.59
C ILE A 15 -7.12 -5.36 11.74
N LYS A 16 -7.56 -5.15 12.99
CA LYS A 16 -6.75 -5.27 14.21
C LYS A 16 -5.99 -6.61 14.32
N PRO A 17 -6.53 -7.78 13.91
CA PRO A 17 -5.81 -9.05 13.98
C PRO A 17 -4.50 -9.08 13.17
N TYR A 18 -4.35 -8.22 12.16
CA TYR A 18 -3.16 -8.18 11.32
C TYR A 18 -2.05 -7.27 11.86
N PHE A 19 -2.33 -6.52 12.93
CA PHE A 19 -1.37 -5.60 13.52
C PHE A 19 -0.25 -6.41 14.19
N PRO A 20 1.02 -6.01 14.02
CA PRO A 20 2.14 -6.70 14.68
C PRO A 20 1.98 -6.65 16.20
N LEU A 21 2.75 -7.41 16.99
CA LEU A 21 2.73 -7.33 18.46
C LEU A 21 3.65 -6.22 19.01
N SER A 22 3.21 -5.51 20.04
CA SER A 22 4.00 -4.43 20.65
C SER A 22 5.05 -5.03 21.56
N HIS A 23 6.31 -4.64 21.38
CA HIS A 23 7.41 -5.12 22.21
C HIS A 23 7.72 -4.04 23.26
N GLY A 24 7.22 -4.22 24.49
CA GLY A 24 7.57 -3.42 25.68
C GLY A 24 7.03 -1.99 25.75
N VAL A 25 6.77 -1.32 24.63
CA VAL A 25 6.28 0.07 24.60
C VAL A 25 4.80 0.13 24.17
N PRO A 26 3.93 0.80 24.96
CA PRO A 26 2.54 1.04 24.57
C PRO A 26 2.45 1.74 23.22
N ARG A 27 1.56 1.25 22.35
CA ARG A 27 1.40 1.86 21.03
C ARG A 27 0.61 3.15 21.10
N VAL A 28 1.10 4.12 20.34
CA VAL A 28 0.29 5.27 19.91
C VAL A 28 -0.95 4.76 19.19
N ASP A 29 -2.09 5.45 19.34
CA ASP A 29 -3.38 5.10 18.76
C ASP A 29 -3.29 4.68 17.28
N ASP A 30 -3.36 3.37 17.02
CA ASP A 30 -3.23 2.80 15.68
C ASP A 30 -4.35 3.28 14.75
N ARG A 31 -5.54 3.63 15.28
CA ARG A 31 -6.63 4.22 14.49
C ARG A 31 -6.22 5.56 13.93
N ARG A 32 -5.64 6.42 14.76
CA ARG A 32 -5.19 7.76 14.35
C ARG A 32 -4.09 7.67 13.31
N ILE A 33 -3.07 6.85 13.58
CA ILE A 33 -1.94 6.69 12.66
C ILE A 33 -2.39 6.13 11.32
N LEU A 34 -3.22 5.09 11.32
CA LEU A 34 -3.69 4.48 10.09
C LEU A 34 -4.61 5.41 9.28
N SER A 35 -5.48 6.17 9.96
CA SER A 35 -6.30 7.19 9.32
C SER A 35 -5.44 8.25 8.63
N GLY A 36 -4.36 8.70 9.28
CA GLY A 36 -3.41 9.64 8.69
C GLY A 36 -2.64 9.06 7.49
N ILE A 37 -2.21 7.79 7.56
CA ILE A 37 -1.57 7.10 6.43
C ILE A 37 -2.53 7.06 5.23
N ILE A 38 -3.78 6.64 5.43
CA ILE A 38 -4.80 6.58 4.38
C ILE A 38 -5.04 7.98 3.79
N PHE A 39 -5.11 9.01 4.63
CA PHE A 39 -5.28 10.38 4.18
C PHE A 39 -4.13 10.83 3.26
N VAL A 40 -2.88 10.57 3.64
CA VAL A 40 -1.71 10.95 2.83
C VAL A 40 -1.73 10.22 1.49
N ILE A 41 -1.97 8.91 1.50
CA ILE A 41 -1.94 8.07 0.29
C ILE A 41 -3.09 8.44 -0.67
N ARG A 42 -4.32 8.56 -0.15
CA ARG A 42 -5.52 8.87 -0.96
C ARG A 42 -5.40 10.22 -1.67
N ASN A 43 -4.78 11.21 -1.02
CA ASN A 43 -4.64 12.56 -1.55
C ASN A 43 -3.28 12.79 -2.26
N GLY A 44 -2.39 11.80 -2.30
CA GLY A 44 -1.06 11.94 -2.92
C GLY A 44 -0.15 12.97 -2.25
N LEU A 45 -0.33 13.20 -0.95
CA LEU A 45 0.41 14.25 -0.22
C LEU A 45 1.84 13.83 0.10
N ARG A 46 2.72 14.82 0.30
CA ARG A 46 3.99 14.56 0.98
C ARG A 46 3.68 14.27 2.44
N TRP A 47 4.41 13.34 3.05
CA TRP A 47 4.22 13.01 4.48
C TRP A 47 4.29 14.24 5.39
N ARG A 48 5.18 15.20 5.10
CA ARG A 48 5.32 16.46 5.86
C ARG A 48 4.06 17.32 5.87
N ASP A 49 3.22 17.17 4.86
CA ASP A 49 2.00 17.96 4.66
C ASP A 49 0.77 17.24 5.27
N ALA A 50 0.97 16.12 5.97
CA ALA A 50 -0.10 15.44 6.68
C ALA A 50 -0.70 16.34 7.77
N PRO A 51 -2.05 16.38 7.91
CA PRO A 51 -2.71 17.13 8.97
C PRO A 51 -2.20 16.74 10.37
N LYS A 52 -1.99 17.74 11.23
CA LYS A 52 -1.38 17.56 12.56
C LYS A 52 -2.27 16.74 13.50
N GLU A 53 -3.56 16.66 13.22
CA GLU A 53 -4.58 15.89 13.93
C GLU A 53 -4.26 14.38 13.93
N TYR A 54 -3.55 13.90 12.91
CA TYR A 54 -3.07 12.51 12.85
C TYR A 54 -1.78 12.27 13.62
N GLY A 55 -1.14 13.32 14.12
CA GLY A 55 0.13 13.27 14.83
C GLY A 55 1.35 13.55 13.94
N PRO A 56 2.57 13.34 14.46
CA PRO A 56 3.79 13.70 13.76
C PRO A 56 3.96 12.93 12.44
N HIS A 57 4.24 13.63 11.34
CA HIS A 57 4.44 13.02 10.02
C HIS A 57 5.49 11.91 10.00
N LYS A 58 6.58 12.06 10.79
CA LYS A 58 7.62 11.02 10.92
C LYS A 58 7.05 9.72 11.48
N THR A 59 6.11 9.79 12.42
CA THR A 59 5.45 8.62 12.99
C THR A 59 4.57 7.91 11.97
N LEU A 60 3.81 8.67 11.16
CA LEU A 60 3.02 8.13 10.06
C LEU A 60 3.90 7.39 9.06
N TYR A 61 4.95 8.06 8.57
CA TYR A 61 5.90 7.49 7.60
C TYR A 61 6.61 6.24 8.15
N ASN A 62 7.16 6.32 9.35
CA ASN A 62 7.87 5.20 9.96
C ASN A 62 6.95 3.99 10.19
N ARG A 63 5.69 4.23 10.57
CA ARG A 63 4.68 3.17 10.68
C ARG A 63 4.39 2.56 9.32
N PHE A 64 4.11 3.40 8.31
CA PHE A 64 3.82 2.95 6.95
C PHE A 64 4.95 2.07 6.40
N ILE A 65 6.21 2.51 6.46
CA ILE A 65 7.35 1.74 5.98
C ILE A 65 7.50 0.43 6.75
N ARG A 66 7.42 0.47 8.09
CA ARG A 66 7.59 -0.73 8.91
C ARG A 66 6.49 -1.76 8.63
N TRP A 67 5.24 -1.33 8.51
CA TRP A 67 4.11 -2.21 8.25
C TRP A 67 4.12 -2.76 6.82
N SER A 68 4.53 -1.95 5.84
CA SER A 68 4.72 -2.39 4.45
C SER A 68 5.78 -3.48 4.37
N ARG A 69 6.94 -3.29 5.00
CA ARG A 69 8.01 -4.31 5.03
C ARG A 69 7.62 -5.60 5.74
N LEU A 70 6.69 -5.53 6.69
CA LEU A 70 6.15 -6.69 7.40
C LEU A 70 4.97 -7.34 6.66
N GLY A 71 4.58 -6.84 5.48
CA GLY A 71 3.42 -7.33 4.70
C GLY A 71 2.09 -7.15 5.42
N VAL A 72 1.97 -6.21 6.36
CA VAL A 72 0.74 -5.99 7.13
C VAL A 72 -0.38 -5.52 6.20
N PHE A 73 -0.09 -4.59 5.31
CA PHE A 73 -1.08 -4.08 4.36
C PHE A 73 -1.55 -5.16 3.38
N ASP A 74 -0.64 -6.01 2.90
CA ASP A 74 -0.97 -7.12 2.00
C ASP A 74 -1.92 -8.12 2.66
N ARG A 75 -1.66 -8.48 3.93
CA ARG A 75 -2.55 -9.37 4.70
C ARG A 75 -3.92 -8.75 4.95
N ILE A 76 -3.97 -7.46 5.27
CA ILE A 76 -5.23 -6.72 5.42
C ILE A 76 -6.00 -6.74 4.10
N PHE A 77 -5.34 -6.41 2.98
CA PHE A 77 -5.95 -6.37 1.66
C PHE A 77 -6.49 -7.75 1.27
N ALA A 78 -5.68 -8.80 1.38
CA ALA A 78 -6.09 -10.16 1.05
C ALA A 78 -7.30 -10.63 1.87
N SER A 79 -7.33 -10.32 3.17
CA SER A 79 -8.46 -10.65 4.05
C SER A 79 -9.75 -9.92 3.66
N LEU A 80 -9.66 -8.61 3.40
CA LEU A 80 -10.82 -7.81 3.00
C LEU A 80 -11.32 -8.22 1.61
N ALA A 81 -10.41 -8.49 0.68
CA ALA A 81 -10.73 -8.98 -0.65
C ALA A 81 -11.38 -10.37 -0.63
N ALA A 82 -10.96 -11.27 0.26
CA ALA A 82 -11.56 -12.60 0.38
C ALA A 82 -12.99 -12.58 0.94
N GLN A 83 -13.35 -11.59 1.75
CA GLN A 83 -14.70 -11.43 2.31
C GLN A 83 -15.69 -10.82 1.33
N THR A 84 -15.18 -10.13 0.31
CA THR A 84 -15.99 -9.47 -0.70
C THR A 84 -15.96 -10.36 -1.94
N GLY A 85 -17.08 -10.58 -2.62
CA GLY A 85 -17.11 -11.39 -3.84
C GLY A 85 -16.35 -10.71 -4.99
N VAL A 86 -16.86 -10.84 -6.21
CA VAL A 86 -16.32 -10.07 -7.34
C VAL A 86 -16.39 -8.57 -6.98
N PRO A 87 -15.26 -7.84 -6.99
CA PRO A 87 -15.28 -6.44 -6.60
C PRO A 87 -16.04 -5.62 -7.63
N GLU A 88 -16.93 -4.72 -7.17
CA GLU A 88 -17.64 -3.77 -8.03
C GLU A 88 -16.69 -2.73 -8.66
N THR A 89 -15.51 -2.54 -8.05
CA THR A 89 -14.51 -1.56 -8.47
C THR A 89 -13.17 -2.26 -8.72
N LEU A 90 -12.68 -2.16 -9.95
CA LEU A 90 -11.34 -2.61 -10.33
C LEU A 90 -10.37 -1.43 -10.25
N MET A 91 -9.36 -1.53 -9.39
CA MET A 91 -8.23 -0.59 -9.35
C MET A 91 -7.11 -1.12 -10.25
N ILE A 92 -6.87 -0.45 -11.39
CA ILE A 92 -5.75 -0.75 -12.29
C ILE A 92 -4.62 0.23 -11.94
N ASP A 93 -3.47 -0.28 -11.48
CA ASP A 93 -2.25 0.50 -11.44
C ASP A 93 -1.40 0.24 -12.70
N ALA A 94 -0.73 1.29 -13.18
CA ALA A 94 0.17 1.20 -14.33
C ALA A 94 1.48 1.90 -13.99
N THR A 95 2.57 1.15 -14.00
CA THR A 95 3.92 1.71 -13.89
C THR A 95 4.49 1.89 -15.29
N HIS A 96 4.57 3.13 -15.77
CA HIS A 96 5.23 3.44 -17.04
C HIS A 96 6.69 3.81 -16.79
N LEU A 97 7.62 2.94 -17.19
CA LEU A 97 9.04 3.28 -17.23
C LEU A 97 9.41 3.73 -18.65
N LYS A 98 9.74 5.02 -18.83
CA LYS A 98 10.29 5.50 -20.10
C LYS A 98 11.70 4.93 -20.27
N ALA A 99 11.84 3.95 -21.15
CA ALA A 99 13.13 3.38 -21.47
C ALA A 99 13.91 4.33 -22.41
N HIS A 100 15.24 4.43 -22.25
CA HIS A 100 16.08 5.13 -23.21
C HIS A 100 16.01 4.43 -24.57
N ARG A 101 16.17 5.15 -25.68
CA ARG A 101 16.07 4.58 -27.04
C ARG A 101 16.98 3.36 -27.29
N THR A 102 18.10 3.25 -26.56
CA THR A 102 19.01 2.09 -26.62
C THR A 102 18.56 0.89 -25.79
N ALA A 103 17.58 1.03 -24.89
CA ALA A 103 16.97 -0.11 -24.22
C ALA A 103 16.09 -0.93 -25.18
N SER A 104 15.59 -0.31 -26.26
CA SER A 104 14.84 -0.95 -27.34
C SER A 104 15.71 -1.42 -28.50
N SER A 105 17.01 -1.07 -28.54
CA SER A 105 17.93 -1.61 -29.55
C SER A 105 18.31 -3.03 -29.16
N LEU A 106 17.55 -3.98 -29.70
CA LEU A 106 17.83 -5.42 -29.70
C LEU A 106 19.32 -5.73 -29.91
N LEU A 107 19.82 -6.65 -29.08
CA LEU A 107 21.01 -7.45 -29.37
C LEU A 107 20.95 -7.95 -30.81
N LYS A 108 22.05 -7.75 -31.56
CA LYS A 108 22.22 -8.03 -32.99
C LYS A 108 22.03 -9.51 -33.42
N LYS A 109 21.47 -10.39 -32.57
CA LYS A 109 21.34 -11.84 -32.78
C LYS A 109 20.14 -12.52 -32.07
N GLY A 110 19.08 -11.81 -31.68
CA GLY A 110 17.80 -12.44 -31.30
C GLY A 110 17.81 -13.34 -30.05
N LEU A 111 18.75 -13.17 -29.12
CA LEU A 111 18.74 -13.93 -27.85
C LEU A 111 17.94 -13.14 -26.80
N PHE A 112 16.71 -13.58 -26.52
CA PHE A 112 16.02 -13.25 -25.28
C PHE A 112 16.47 -14.24 -24.20
N PRO A 113 17.03 -13.81 -23.06
CA PRO A 113 17.17 -14.69 -21.91
C PRO A 113 15.79 -14.83 -21.26
N ALA A 114 15.17 -15.99 -21.46
CA ALA A 114 13.98 -16.50 -20.76
C ALA A 114 12.69 -15.65 -20.81
N ILE A 115 11.73 -16.12 -21.61
CA ILE A 115 10.32 -15.72 -21.51
C ILE A 115 9.77 -16.33 -20.21
N SER A 116 9.40 -15.50 -19.24
CA SER A 116 8.64 -15.91 -18.05
C SER A 116 7.16 -16.08 -18.41
N GLY A 117 6.83 -17.10 -19.18
CA GLY A 117 5.43 -17.42 -19.49
C GLY A 117 5.31 -18.48 -20.57
N ALA A 118 4.79 -19.65 -20.21
CA ALA A 118 4.39 -20.67 -21.18
C ALA A 118 3.09 -20.25 -21.88
N GLN A 119 3.05 -20.33 -23.20
CA GLN A 119 1.84 -20.14 -23.99
C GLN A 119 0.91 -21.33 -23.76
N LYS A 120 -0.32 -21.09 -23.28
CA LYS A 120 -1.36 -22.13 -23.20
C LYS A 120 -1.82 -22.47 -24.62
N ALA A 121 -1.72 -23.73 -25.02
CA ALA A 121 -2.25 -24.22 -26.29
C ALA A 121 -3.79 -24.21 -26.28
N ALA A 122 -4.38 -23.89 -27.43
CA ALA A 122 -5.81 -23.94 -27.71
C ALA A 122 -6.24 -25.37 -28.07
#